data_AF-A0A9E1ZHR9-F1
#
_entry.id   AF-A0A9E1ZHR9-F1
#
_cell.length_a   1.000
_cell.length_b   1.000
_cell.length_c   1.000
_cell.angle_alpha   90.00
_cell.angle_beta   90.00
_cell.angle_gamma   90.00
#
_symmetry.space_group_name_H-M   'P 1'
#
loop_
_entity.id
_entity.type
_entity.pdbx_description
1 polymer ?
#
loop_
_entity_poly.entity_id
_entity_poly.type
_entity_poly.pdbx_seq_one_letter_code
_entity_poly.pdbx_strand_id
1 'polypeptide(L)'
;MPTRLSILSALLLGLQLCALGQAEPPPPSALFAIRVVDAETGRGVPLVELETVNHLRFYTDSNGTVAFREPGLMNRQIFFHLRSHGYEYPKDDFGYRGVRLKTTPGTEEVLKLKRLNIAERLYRVTGAGIYRDSRLLGRSAPIEQPLLNGFVFGSDSVVTAIYRGKLHWFWGDTNRPSYPLGNFHVPFATSLLPGQGGLDPDLGVNLTYAVGKNGFAKEVAKMPGKGPTWIDGLVVLPDENRQSRLLAQYVKIKSPLTVYERGLVQFDDERQQFGHRATFPKAVPLYPHGHPFLNRAADGQEYVYFAGGMPLVRVRASLSSYLDPSQYETYTFLPAGSGSDVQRNPDGSLKFEWRGGQPKLDLKQVNKLIAEKRIRAGESPVHLIDIETGKPVLTQHGSVYWNDHRQRWVMVISQSFGSSILGEIWFAEAARPEGPWAYARKIVTHDDYSFYNPKQHPYFAKDGGRTLFFEATYTFTFSGNKHPTPLYDYNQVMYRLQLDDPRLNLAIPVYERPGDAGSTWSTVRHGNAAPRFFALPKPAEGTVPIGWDEKTGRLVGLAKAADALFHAAADPAALGMDYLLPLHEWTRANQAQTIYSHDDSPPSNGKWKRSGEALCHVWPLPRSISP
;
A
#
# COMPACT_ATOMS: atom_id res chain seq x y z
N MET A 1 26.03 3.10 76.84
CA MET A 1 26.41 2.61 75.50
C MET A 1 25.52 1.44 75.14
N PRO A 2 24.62 1.55 74.14
CA PRO A 2 23.92 0.38 73.62
C PRO A 2 24.93 -0.48 72.87
N THR A 3 24.92 -1.78 73.15
CA THR A 3 25.85 -2.78 72.61
C THR A 3 25.68 -2.91 71.10
N ARG A 4 26.79 -3.02 70.35
CA ARG A 4 26.83 -3.15 68.89
C ARG A 4 25.96 -4.28 68.31
N LEU A 5 25.48 -5.22 69.13
CA LEU A 5 24.56 -6.28 68.73
C LEU A 5 23.12 -5.80 68.46
N SER A 6 22.61 -4.77 69.15
CA SER A 6 21.20 -4.34 68.99
C SER A 6 20.95 -3.53 67.70
N ILE A 7 22.00 -2.91 67.14
CA ILE A 7 21.93 -2.20 65.85
C ILE A 7 21.96 -3.19 64.67
N LEU A 8 22.71 -4.30 64.79
CA LEU A 8 22.79 -5.31 63.74
C LEU A 8 21.47 -6.08 63.57
N SER A 9 20.80 -6.41 64.67
CA SER A 9 19.49 -7.09 64.64
C SER A 9 18.38 -6.20 64.08
N ALA A 10 18.42 -4.89 64.34
CA ALA A 10 17.46 -3.93 63.76
C ALA A 10 17.68 -3.70 62.26
N LEU A 11 18.93 -3.72 61.79
CA LEU A 11 19.26 -3.66 60.35
C LEU A 11 18.89 -4.95 59.60
N LEU A 12 19.04 -6.12 60.22
CA LEU A 12 18.63 -7.42 59.64
C LEU A 12 17.10 -7.57 59.57
N LEU A 13 16.36 -7.07 60.58
CA LEU A 13 14.89 -7.03 60.54
C LEU A 13 14.39 -6.00 59.49
N GLY A 14 15.06 -4.85 59.36
CA GLY A 14 14.78 -3.85 58.32
C GLY A 14 15.08 -4.32 56.90
N LEU A 15 16.11 -5.15 56.71
CA LEU A 15 16.43 -5.77 55.41
C LEU A 15 15.48 -6.92 55.04
N GLN A 16 14.91 -7.64 56.02
CA GLN A 16 13.87 -8.63 55.76
C GLN A 16 12.48 -8.00 55.47
N LEU A 17 12.19 -6.83 56.04
CA LEU A 17 10.96 -6.06 55.74
C LEU A 17 10.99 -5.38 54.36
N CYS A 18 12.18 -5.08 53.81
CA CYS A 18 12.33 -4.56 52.44
C CYS A 18 12.18 -5.64 51.35
N ALA A 19 12.20 -6.93 51.70
CA ALA A 19 12.01 -8.04 50.75
C ALA A 19 10.53 -8.42 50.54
N LEU A 20 9.60 -7.89 51.35
CA LEU A 20 8.17 -8.23 51.32
C LEU A 20 7.33 -7.41 50.32
N GLY A 21 7.96 -6.63 49.44
CA GLY A 21 7.28 -5.63 48.61
C GLY A 21 7.35 -5.81 47.08
N GLN A 22 8.02 -6.83 46.56
CA GLN A 22 7.93 -7.12 45.12
C GLN A 22 6.80 -8.10 44.88
N ALA A 23 5.60 -7.57 44.63
CA ALA A 23 4.51 -8.38 44.10
C ALA A 23 4.99 -9.01 42.78
N GLU A 24 5.09 -10.35 42.76
CA GLU A 24 5.36 -11.06 41.52
C GLU A 24 4.29 -10.69 40.48
N PRO A 25 4.67 -10.55 39.19
CA PRO A 25 3.69 -10.35 38.14
C PRO A 25 2.65 -11.48 38.20
N PRO A 26 1.34 -11.16 38.03
CA PRO A 26 0.30 -12.15 38.18
C PRO A 26 0.56 -13.34 37.26
N PRO A 27 0.42 -14.59 37.74
CA PRO A 27 0.63 -15.76 36.91
C PRO A 27 -0.39 -15.77 35.77
N PRO A 28 -0.12 -16.46 34.64
CA PRO A 28 -1.08 -16.58 33.55
C PRO A 28 -2.47 -17.07 33.99
N SER A 29 -2.55 -17.92 35.02
CA SER A 29 -3.79 -18.41 35.61
C SER A 29 -4.64 -17.32 36.30
N ALA A 30 -4.07 -16.15 36.60
CA ALA A 30 -4.78 -15.01 37.16
C ALA A 30 -5.39 -14.08 36.08
N LEU A 31 -5.14 -14.35 34.80
CA LEU A 31 -5.62 -13.58 33.66
C LEU A 31 -6.81 -14.29 32.99
N PHE A 32 -7.70 -13.53 32.37
CA PHE A 32 -8.73 -14.05 31.46
C PHE A 32 -8.31 -13.71 30.02
N ALA A 33 -8.26 -14.71 29.14
CA ALA A 33 -7.86 -14.48 27.75
C ALA A 33 -9.08 -14.16 26.89
N ILE A 34 -8.98 -13.08 26.11
CA ILE A 34 -9.92 -12.81 25.02
C ILE A 34 -9.15 -12.94 23.72
N ARG A 35 -9.54 -13.89 22.87
CA ARG A 35 -8.90 -14.11 21.57
C ARG A 35 -9.85 -13.74 20.45
N VAL A 36 -9.46 -12.76 19.66
CA VAL A 36 -10.21 -12.28 18.51
C VAL A 36 -9.59 -12.85 17.24
N VAL A 37 -10.40 -13.53 16.43
CA VAL A 37 -9.96 -14.20 15.20
C VAL A 37 -10.81 -13.79 14.00
N ASP A 38 -10.19 -13.86 12.83
CA ASP A 38 -10.85 -13.74 11.55
C ASP A 38 -11.76 -14.95 11.35
N ALA A 39 -13.03 -14.71 11.03
CA ALA A 39 -14.02 -15.77 10.89
C ALA A 39 -13.71 -16.72 9.72
N GLU A 40 -13.03 -16.25 8.69
CA GLU A 40 -12.72 -17.03 7.48
C GLU A 40 -11.44 -17.85 7.66
N THR A 41 -10.38 -17.26 8.24
CA THR A 41 -9.05 -17.87 8.29
C THR A 41 -8.68 -18.43 9.66
N GLY A 42 -9.38 -18.03 10.73
CA GLY A 42 -9.03 -18.36 12.11
C GLY A 42 -7.77 -17.68 12.63
N ARG A 43 -7.11 -16.82 11.83
CA ARG A 43 -5.95 -16.02 12.26
C ARG A 43 -6.39 -15.01 13.31
N GLY A 44 -5.54 -14.81 14.33
CA GLY A 44 -5.73 -13.72 15.30
C GLY A 44 -5.75 -12.36 14.61
N VAL A 45 -6.72 -11.50 14.97
CA VAL A 45 -6.89 -10.17 14.36
C VAL A 45 -6.20 -9.14 15.24
N PRO A 46 -5.04 -8.57 14.83
CA PRO A 46 -4.42 -7.44 15.55
C PRO A 46 -5.34 -6.23 15.56
N LEU A 47 -5.11 -5.29 16.49
CA LEU A 47 -5.74 -3.95 16.47
C LEU A 47 -7.27 -4.02 16.53
N VAL A 48 -7.81 -4.88 17.39
CA VAL A 48 -9.24 -4.88 17.74
C VAL A 48 -9.38 -4.19 19.09
N GLU A 49 -10.16 -3.11 19.13
CA GLU A 49 -10.54 -2.42 20.35
C GLU A 49 -11.64 -3.21 21.06
N LEU A 50 -11.43 -3.47 22.35
CA LEU A 50 -12.45 -3.93 23.29
C LEU A 50 -12.66 -2.83 24.33
N GLU A 51 -13.84 -2.22 24.33
CA GLU A 51 -14.21 -1.14 25.25
C GLU A 51 -15.31 -1.60 26.21
N THR A 52 -15.06 -1.50 27.52
CA THR A 52 -16.10 -1.76 28.54
C THR A 52 -17.12 -0.62 28.62
N VAL A 53 -18.27 -0.85 29.26
CA VAL A 53 -19.33 0.18 29.41
C VAL A 53 -18.85 1.42 30.19
N ASN A 54 -17.85 1.28 31.06
CA ASN A 54 -17.20 2.39 31.77
C ASN A 54 -15.90 2.87 31.07
N HIS A 55 -15.74 2.60 29.77
CA HIS A 55 -14.71 3.16 28.89
C HIS A 55 -13.27 2.70 29.13
N LEU A 56 -13.03 1.60 29.83
CA LEU A 56 -11.71 0.94 29.77
C LEU A 56 -11.53 0.33 28.39
N ARG A 57 -10.39 0.63 27.75
CA ARG A 57 -10.06 0.18 26.39
C ARG A 57 -8.87 -0.76 26.40
N PHE A 58 -9.02 -1.87 25.70
CA PHE A 58 -8.00 -2.88 25.46
C PHE A 58 -7.85 -3.07 23.96
N TYR A 59 -6.65 -3.43 23.51
CA TYR A 59 -6.37 -3.66 22.10
C TYR A 59 -5.67 -5.00 21.94
N THR A 60 -6.16 -5.82 21.02
CA THR A 60 -5.52 -7.09 20.73
C THR A 60 -4.10 -6.91 20.24
N ASP A 61 -3.17 -7.76 20.71
CA ASP A 61 -1.82 -7.85 20.17
C ASP A 61 -1.79 -8.50 18.78
N SER A 62 -0.61 -8.75 18.21
CA SER A 62 -0.46 -9.31 16.86
C SER A 62 -0.97 -10.75 16.70
N ASN A 63 -1.28 -11.45 17.79
CA ASN A 63 -1.97 -12.74 17.77
C ASN A 63 -3.49 -12.62 18.00
N GLY A 64 -4.03 -11.40 17.97
CA GLY A 64 -5.44 -11.17 18.25
C GLY A 64 -5.80 -11.37 19.72
N THR A 65 -4.87 -11.21 20.65
CA THR A 65 -5.08 -11.57 22.05
C THR A 65 -5.14 -10.35 22.96
N VAL A 66 -6.08 -10.35 23.90
CA VAL A 66 -6.07 -9.48 25.10
C VAL A 66 -5.90 -10.34 26.34
N ALA A 67 -4.97 -9.95 27.19
CA ALA A 67 -4.74 -10.53 28.51
C ALA A 67 -5.49 -9.70 29.56
N PHE A 68 -6.77 -10.01 29.78
CA PHE A 68 -7.65 -9.22 30.63
C PHE A 68 -7.44 -9.54 32.12
N ARG A 69 -7.13 -8.52 32.90
CA ARG A 69 -7.19 -8.55 34.36
C ARG A 69 -7.41 -7.15 34.91
N GLU A 70 -8.65 -6.90 35.32
CA GLU A 70 -9.05 -5.61 35.88
C GLU A 70 -9.60 -5.79 37.30
N PRO A 71 -8.99 -5.16 38.33
CA PRO A 71 -9.50 -5.19 39.69
C PRO A 71 -10.99 -4.84 39.77
N GLY A 72 -11.76 -5.69 40.46
CA GLY A 72 -13.20 -5.52 40.60
C GLY A 72 -14.06 -6.08 39.45
N LEU A 73 -13.47 -6.36 38.28
CA LEU A 73 -14.19 -6.87 37.10
C LEU A 73 -13.95 -8.37 36.80
N MET A 74 -13.08 -9.05 37.55
CA MET A 74 -12.87 -10.51 37.41
C MET A 74 -14.02 -11.32 38.01
N ASN A 75 -14.26 -12.53 37.48
CA ASN A 75 -15.36 -13.43 37.87
C ASN A 75 -16.76 -12.80 37.79
N ARG A 76 -16.96 -11.89 36.81
CA ARG A 76 -18.23 -11.22 36.56
C ARG A 76 -18.61 -11.35 35.09
N GLN A 77 -19.86 -11.04 34.76
CA GLN A 77 -20.25 -10.81 33.37
C GLN A 77 -19.95 -9.36 33.01
N ILE A 78 -19.03 -9.16 32.06
CA ILE A 78 -18.61 -7.85 31.60
C ILE A 78 -18.96 -7.72 30.13
N PHE A 79 -19.62 -6.61 29.76
CA PHE A 79 -19.90 -6.29 28.38
C PHE A 79 -18.70 -5.55 27.76
N PHE A 80 -18.32 -5.98 26.56
CA PHE A 80 -17.30 -5.33 25.74
C PHE A 80 -17.91 -4.91 24.41
N HIS A 81 -17.81 -3.63 24.08
CA HIS A 81 -17.97 -3.13 22.71
C HIS A 81 -16.76 -3.56 21.87
N LEU A 82 -17.00 -3.98 20.63
CA LEU A 82 -15.94 -4.34 19.69
C LEU A 82 -15.88 -3.36 18.53
N ARG A 83 -14.68 -2.84 18.25
CA ARG A 83 -14.39 -2.01 17.07
C ARG A 83 -13.08 -2.43 16.43
N SER A 84 -13.04 -2.45 15.10
CA SER A 84 -11.80 -2.72 14.38
C SER A 84 -11.88 -2.23 12.93
N HIS A 85 -10.80 -1.63 12.46
CA HIS A 85 -10.66 -1.20 11.07
C HIS A 85 -10.75 -2.39 10.13
N GLY A 86 -11.69 -2.36 9.18
CA GLY A 86 -11.85 -3.39 8.16
C GLY A 86 -12.38 -4.74 8.64
N TYR A 87 -12.94 -4.80 9.85
CA TYR A 87 -13.56 -5.99 10.42
C TYR A 87 -14.86 -5.63 11.14
N GLU A 88 -15.79 -6.58 11.19
CA GLU A 88 -17.12 -6.40 11.76
C GLU A 88 -17.45 -7.50 12.77
N TYR A 89 -17.91 -7.08 13.95
CA TYR A 89 -18.65 -7.93 14.88
C TYR A 89 -20.15 -7.67 14.71
N PRO A 90 -21.03 -8.70 14.70
CA PRO A 90 -22.47 -8.51 14.48
C PRO A 90 -23.10 -7.53 15.47
N LYS A 91 -24.18 -6.87 15.02
CA LYS A 91 -25.03 -6.05 15.90
C LYS A 91 -26.03 -6.94 16.64
N ASP A 92 -26.38 -6.55 17.87
CA ASP A 92 -27.56 -7.07 18.55
C ASP A 92 -28.85 -6.36 18.08
N ASP A 93 -30.00 -6.75 18.64
CA ASP A 93 -31.32 -6.18 18.31
C ASP A 93 -31.46 -4.68 18.65
N PHE A 94 -30.54 -4.14 19.44
CA PHE A 94 -30.47 -2.72 19.78
C PHE A 94 -29.43 -1.96 18.95
N GLY A 95 -28.71 -2.65 18.07
CA GLY A 95 -27.70 -2.08 17.19
C GLY A 95 -26.29 -2.00 17.79
N TYR A 96 -26.07 -2.51 19.00
CA TYR A 96 -24.75 -2.54 19.63
C TYR A 96 -23.87 -3.65 19.05
N ARG A 97 -22.60 -3.32 18.78
CA ARG A 97 -21.57 -4.31 18.43
C ARG A 97 -20.78 -4.66 19.67
N GLY A 98 -21.08 -5.79 20.30
CA GLY A 98 -20.43 -6.21 21.53
C GLY A 98 -20.90 -7.55 22.08
N VAL A 99 -20.26 -8.00 23.15
CA VAL A 99 -20.52 -9.31 23.77
C VAL A 99 -20.33 -9.25 25.28
N ARG A 100 -21.13 -10.03 26.02
CA ARG A 100 -20.93 -10.28 27.45
C ARG A 100 -20.02 -11.49 27.65
N LEU A 101 -18.92 -11.30 28.35
CA LEU A 101 -17.97 -12.37 28.69
C LEU A 101 -17.94 -12.61 30.19
N LYS A 102 -17.84 -13.87 30.60
CA LYS A 102 -17.58 -14.24 31.99
C LYS A 102 -16.08 -14.25 32.23
N THR A 103 -15.57 -13.24 32.92
CA THR A 103 -14.13 -12.96 33.10
C THR A 103 -13.48 -13.87 34.15
N THR A 104 -13.67 -15.18 34.04
CA THR A 104 -13.11 -16.17 34.98
C THR A 104 -11.60 -16.33 34.74
N PRO A 105 -10.74 -16.09 35.75
CA PRO A 105 -9.30 -16.28 35.62
C PRO A 105 -8.93 -17.68 35.12
N GLY A 106 -7.90 -17.77 34.27
CA GLY A 106 -7.39 -19.01 33.69
C GLY A 106 -8.21 -19.56 32.52
N THR A 107 -9.29 -18.88 32.11
CA THR A 107 -10.14 -19.30 30.98
C THR A 107 -9.93 -18.41 29.75
N GLU A 108 -10.40 -18.88 28.59
CA GLU A 108 -10.34 -18.15 27.32
C GLU A 108 -11.73 -18.09 26.68
N GLU A 109 -12.06 -16.93 26.09
CA GLU A 109 -13.17 -16.77 25.16
C GLU A 109 -12.66 -16.38 23.76
N VAL A 110 -13.25 -16.97 22.72
CA VAL A 110 -12.88 -16.74 21.32
C VAL A 110 -13.98 -15.99 20.58
N LEU A 111 -13.64 -14.82 20.04
CA LEU A 111 -14.54 -13.94 19.29
C LEU A 111 -14.18 -13.97 17.81
N LYS A 112 -15.16 -14.23 16.94
CA LYS A 112 -14.96 -14.28 15.49
C LYS A 112 -15.48 -12.99 14.85
N LEU A 113 -14.67 -12.35 14.02
CA LEU A 113 -15.03 -11.13 13.28
C LEU A 113 -15.08 -11.43 11.78
N LYS A 114 -16.08 -10.86 11.11
CA LYS A 114 -16.16 -10.89 9.65
C LYS A 114 -15.17 -9.87 9.09
N ARG A 115 -14.26 -10.30 8.22
CA ARG A 115 -13.36 -9.40 7.51
C ARG A 115 -14.13 -8.65 6.41
N LEU A 116 -14.01 -7.33 6.38
CA LEU A 116 -14.58 -6.47 5.34
C LEU A 116 -13.53 -6.09 4.29
N ASN A 117 -12.30 -5.83 4.72
CA ASN A 117 -11.17 -5.58 3.83
C ASN A 117 -10.89 -6.80 2.94
N ILE A 118 -10.35 -6.55 1.74
CA ILE A 118 -9.86 -7.65 0.89
C ILE A 118 -8.51 -8.14 1.41
N ALA A 119 -7.64 -7.22 1.81
CA ALA A 119 -6.36 -7.57 2.41
C ALA A 119 -6.56 -7.99 3.89
N GLU A 120 -5.86 -9.04 4.29
CA GLU A 120 -5.86 -9.55 5.67
C GLU A 120 -4.74 -8.90 6.49
N ARG A 121 -5.10 -8.31 7.63
CA ARG A 121 -4.14 -7.69 8.55
C ARG A 121 -3.39 -8.77 9.34
N LEU A 122 -2.06 -8.72 9.38
CA LEU A 122 -1.23 -9.77 10.00
C LEU A 122 -0.69 -9.38 11.38
N TYR A 123 0.26 -8.46 11.43
CA TYR A 123 1.00 -8.11 12.64
C TYR A 123 1.67 -6.73 12.50
N ARG A 124 2.13 -6.14 13.62
CA ARG A 124 3.05 -5.00 13.57
C ARG A 124 4.46 -5.47 13.26
N VAL A 125 5.15 -4.81 12.33
CA VAL A 125 6.56 -5.08 12.02
C VAL A 125 7.49 -4.35 12.98
N THR A 126 7.09 -3.15 13.43
CA THR A 126 7.86 -2.31 14.34
C THR A 126 7.16 -2.13 15.69
N GLY A 127 7.89 -1.52 16.64
CA GLY A 127 7.34 -1.02 17.89
C GLY A 127 7.37 -1.99 19.05
N ALA A 128 6.89 -1.50 20.19
CA ALA A 128 6.86 -2.27 21.43
C ALA A 128 5.62 -3.17 21.51
N GLY A 129 5.73 -4.24 22.29
CA GLY A 129 4.62 -5.10 22.70
C GLY A 129 3.88 -5.78 21.56
N ILE A 130 4.55 -6.12 20.46
CA ILE A 130 3.95 -6.76 19.27
C ILE A 130 3.12 -7.99 19.66
N TYR A 131 3.61 -8.79 20.62
CA TYR A 131 2.91 -9.95 21.19
C TYR A 131 2.79 -9.87 22.73
N ARG A 132 2.61 -8.66 23.27
CA ARG A 132 2.61 -8.41 24.72
C ARG A 132 1.65 -9.32 25.48
N ASP A 133 0.40 -9.35 25.05
CA ASP A 133 -0.67 -10.01 25.78
C ASP A 133 -0.58 -11.54 25.66
N SER A 134 -0.12 -12.03 24.50
CA SER A 134 0.29 -13.42 24.33
C SER A 134 1.35 -13.83 25.35
N ARG A 135 2.38 -12.99 25.56
CA ARG A 135 3.46 -13.28 26.53
C ARG A 135 2.96 -13.23 27.98
N LEU A 136 2.07 -12.31 28.32
CA LEU A 136 1.45 -12.26 29.66
C LEU A 136 0.67 -13.55 29.98
N LEU A 137 0.03 -14.13 28.97
CA LEU A 137 -0.67 -15.41 29.08
C LEU A 137 0.26 -16.63 28.99
N GLY A 138 1.58 -16.43 29.01
CA GLY A 138 2.56 -17.52 28.93
C GLY A 138 2.70 -18.18 27.55
N ARG A 139 2.14 -17.58 26.49
CA ARG A 139 2.19 -18.12 25.12
C ARG A 139 3.52 -17.79 24.45
N SER A 140 3.90 -18.60 23.47
CA SER A 140 5.02 -18.29 22.57
C SER A 140 4.67 -17.14 21.63
N ALA A 141 5.70 -16.49 21.11
CA ALA A 141 5.58 -15.51 20.02
C ALA A 141 6.43 -15.99 18.84
N PRO A 142 6.05 -15.67 17.59
CA PRO A 142 6.74 -16.16 16.41
C PRO A 142 8.09 -15.46 16.14
N ILE A 143 8.33 -14.29 16.75
CA ILE A 143 9.54 -13.50 16.58
C ILE A 143 10.44 -13.53 17.82
N GLU A 144 11.74 -13.33 17.61
CA GLU A 144 12.77 -13.40 18.67
C GLU A 144 12.64 -12.28 19.71
N GLN A 145 12.25 -11.07 19.30
CA GLN A 145 12.13 -9.89 20.17
C GLN A 145 10.69 -9.36 20.20
N PRO A 146 9.73 -10.07 20.83
CA PRO A 146 8.31 -9.79 20.72
C PRO A 146 7.80 -8.62 21.58
N LEU A 147 8.60 -8.17 22.55
CA LEU A 147 8.21 -7.17 23.53
C LEU A 147 8.87 -5.81 23.28
N LEU A 148 10.16 -5.78 22.94
CA LEU A 148 10.89 -4.54 22.66
C LEU A 148 12.19 -4.88 21.93
N ASN A 149 12.34 -4.38 20.70
CA ASN A 149 13.54 -4.58 19.89
C ASN A 149 14.21 -3.24 19.57
N GLY A 150 15.53 -3.15 19.74
CA GLY A 150 16.30 -1.92 19.48
C GLY A 150 15.83 -0.66 20.23
N PHE A 151 15.11 -0.82 21.34
CA PHE A 151 14.37 0.24 22.03
C PHE A 151 13.50 1.11 21.11
N VAL A 152 12.85 0.51 20.11
CA VAL A 152 11.93 1.19 19.20
C VAL A 152 10.48 1.07 19.73
N PHE A 153 9.82 2.22 19.94
CA PHE A 153 8.38 2.26 20.28
C PHE A 153 7.48 2.37 19.05
N GLY A 154 8.03 2.85 17.94
CA GLY A 154 7.38 2.87 16.64
C GLY A 154 8.22 3.63 15.62
N SER A 155 7.99 3.36 14.34
CA SER A 155 8.73 3.92 13.22
C SER A 155 7.80 4.27 12.06
N ASP A 156 8.05 5.44 11.49
CA ASP A 156 7.34 5.95 10.32
C ASP A 156 7.88 5.40 9.01
N SER A 157 7.00 5.21 8.01
CA SER A 157 7.33 4.81 6.64
C SER A 157 8.15 3.52 6.56
N VAL A 158 8.57 3.10 5.38
CA VAL A 158 9.60 2.08 5.22
C VAL A 158 10.25 2.20 3.84
N VAL A 159 11.55 1.99 3.77
CA VAL A 159 12.24 1.66 2.51
C VAL A 159 13.10 0.42 2.71
N THR A 160 13.07 -0.49 1.73
CA THR A 160 13.76 -1.77 1.80
C THR A 160 14.48 -2.11 0.50
N ALA A 161 15.60 -2.80 0.61
CA ALA A 161 16.32 -3.36 -0.52
C ALA A 161 17.03 -4.67 -0.12
N ILE A 162 17.10 -5.63 -1.03
CA ILE A 162 18.01 -6.77 -0.86
C ILE A 162 19.40 -6.28 -1.21
N TYR A 163 20.31 -6.35 -0.25
CA TYR A 163 21.69 -5.91 -0.40
C TYR A 163 22.61 -6.85 0.35
N ARG A 164 23.68 -7.31 -0.32
CA ARG A 164 24.67 -8.25 0.24
C ARG A 164 24.06 -9.49 0.92
N GLY A 165 23.05 -10.08 0.29
CA GLY A 165 22.39 -11.31 0.74
C GLY A 165 21.43 -11.15 1.93
N LYS A 166 21.17 -9.93 2.39
CA LYS A 166 20.19 -9.66 3.44
C LYS A 166 19.14 -8.67 2.97
N LEU A 167 18.00 -8.67 3.64
CA LEU A 167 17.03 -7.61 3.50
C LEU A 167 17.41 -6.46 4.43
N HIS A 168 17.67 -5.29 3.85
CA HIS A 168 17.97 -4.07 4.58
C HIS A 168 16.69 -3.27 4.75
N TRP A 169 16.46 -2.80 5.97
CA TRP A 169 15.28 -2.05 6.37
C TRP A 169 15.67 -0.70 6.92
N PHE A 170 15.01 0.34 6.43
CA PHE A 170 15.15 1.70 6.93
C PHE A 170 13.78 2.32 7.11
N TRP A 171 13.66 3.15 8.13
CA TRP A 171 12.43 3.85 8.45
C TRP A 171 12.69 5.35 8.57
N GLY A 172 11.63 6.14 8.67
CA GLY A 172 11.68 7.55 9.00
C GLY A 172 11.80 7.79 10.50
N ASP A 173 11.13 8.83 10.94
CA ASP A 173 11.06 9.27 12.33
C ASP A 173 10.65 8.11 13.25
N THR A 174 11.36 7.94 14.37
CA THR A 174 11.27 6.73 15.19
C THR A 174 11.28 7.05 16.68
N ASN A 175 10.24 6.62 17.37
CA ASN A 175 10.02 6.86 18.80
C ASN A 175 10.85 5.92 19.70
N ARG A 176 11.18 6.40 20.90
CA ARG A 176 11.96 5.65 21.90
C ARG A 176 11.31 5.67 23.29
N PRO A 177 11.61 4.69 24.16
CA PRO A 177 11.10 4.64 25.52
C PRO A 177 11.53 5.81 26.40
N SER A 178 12.80 6.24 26.26
CA SER A 178 13.45 7.07 27.28
C SER A 178 13.15 8.56 27.20
N TYR A 179 12.51 9.03 26.13
CA TYR A 179 12.25 10.46 25.93
C TYR A 179 11.20 10.71 24.83
N PRO A 180 10.42 11.80 24.88
CA PRO A 180 9.39 12.12 23.88
C PRO A 180 9.92 12.42 22.46
N LEU A 181 11.21 12.76 22.33
CA LEU A 181 11.89 12.88 21.04
C LEU A 181 12.73 11.64 20.76
N GLY A 182 12.71 11.19 19.50
CA GLY A 182 13.34 9.96 19.04
C GLY A 182 14.48 10.15 18.03
N ASN A 183 14.61 9.20 17.11
CA ASN A 183 15.55 9.26 15.98
C ASN A 183 14.85 9.90 14.78
N PHE A 184 15.35 11.04 14.33
CA PHE A 184 14.85 11.82 13.18
C PHE A 184 15.84 11.81 12.00
N HIS A 185 16.71 10.81 11.97
CA HIS A 185 17.82 10.65 11.03
C HIS A 185 17.96 9.18 10.58
N VAL A 186 16.82 8.49 10.44
CA VAL A 186 16.68 7.12 9.93
C VAL A 186 17.29 6.05 10.86
N PRO A 187 16.51 5.09 11.40
CA PRO A 187 17.04 3.85 11.94
C PRO A 187 17.32 2.82 10.84
N PHE A 188 18.10 1.79 11.18
CA PHE A 188 18.48 0.70 10.27
C PHE A 188 18.36 -0.66 10.97
N ALA A 189 17.84 -1.64 10.26
CA ALA A 189 17.90 -3.05 10.64
C ALA A 189 18.16 -3.94 9.43
N THR A 190 18.55 -5.19 9.70
CA THR A 190 18.58 -6.24 8.69
C THR A 190 17.71 -7.42 9.11
N SER A 191 17.25 -8.21 8.15
CA SER A 191 16.70 -9.54 8.38
C SER A 191 17.23 -10.52 7.33
N LEU A 192 17.16 -11.80 7.64
CA LEU A 192 17.31 -12.85 6.63
C LEU A 192 16.04 -12.93 5.77
N LEU A 193 16.19 -13.43 4.54
CA LEU A 193 15.07 -13.74 3.67
C LEU A 193 14.44 -15.08 4.07
N PRO A 194 13.12 -15.32 3.87
CA PRO A 194 12.47 -16.56 4.28
C PRO A 194 13.17 -17.83 3.78
N GLY A 195 13.60 -17.84 2.51
CA GLY A 195 14.37 -18.95 1.92
C GLY A 195 15.85 -19.03 2.33
N GLN A 196 16.31 -18.18 3.23
CA GLN A 196 17.70 -18.07 3.69
C GLN A 196 17.80 -18.02 5.23
N GLY A 197 16.87 -18.69 5.92
CA GLY A 197 16.81 -18.75 7.39
C GLY A 197 16.01 -17.63 8.04
N GLY A 198 15.41 -16.73 7.27
CA GLY A 198 14.40 -15.80 7.75
C GLY A 198 13.08 -16.51 8.05
N LEU A 199 12.22 -15.86 8.83
CA LEU A 199 10.90 -16.38 9.14
C LEU A 199 9.99 -16.38 7.91
N ASP A 200 8.99 -17.26 7.95
CA ASP A 200 7.83 -17.16 7.07
C ASP A 200 7.14 -15.79 7.27
N PRO A 201 6.91 -15.00 6.20
CA PRO A 201 6.26 -13.68 6.30
C PRO A 201 4.81 -13.74 6.78
N ASP A 202 4.18 -14.91 6.86
CA ASP A 202 2.89 -15.06 7.54
C ASP A 202 3.01 -15.00 9.06
N LEU A 203 4.21 -15.24 9.61
CA LEU A 203 4.46 -15.31 11.05
C LEU A 203 5.12 -14.06 11.61
N GLY A 204 6.05 -13.46 10.88
CA GLY A 204 6.81 -12.33 11.39
C GLY A 204 8.09 -12.04 10.61
N VAL A 205 8.82 -11.01 11.08
CA VAL A 205 10.17 -10.70 10.61
C VAL A 205 11.08 -10.55 11.83
N ASN A 206 12.16 -11.33 11.89
CA ASN A 206 13.21 -11.14 12.90
C ASN A 206 14.14 -10.01 12.44
N LEU A 207 13.91 -8.83 12.99
CA LEU A 207 14.73 -7.64 12.73
C LEU A 207 15.95 -7.60 13.67
N THR A 208 17.12 -7.44 13.07
CA THR A 208 18.37 -7.15 13.78
C THR A 208 18.71 -5.67 13.60
N TYR A 209 18.34 -4.86 14.60
CA TYR A 209 18.61 -3.41 14.58
C TYR A 209 20.10 -3.11 14.76
N ALA A 210 20.60 -2.13 14.00
CA ALA A 210 21.84 -1.45 14.34
C ALA A 210 21.58 -0.48 15.50
N VAL A 211 22.24 -0.69 16.63
CA VAL A 211 22.01 0.07 17.88
C VAL A 211 23.21 0.93 18.27
N GLY A 212 22.93 2.06 18.92
CA GLY A 212 23.94 2.93 19.52
C GLY A 212 24.40 2.44 20.90
N LYS A 213 25.27 3.21 21.56
CA LYS A 213 25.80 2.89 22.91
C LYS A 213 24.71 2.74 23.99
N ASN A 214 23.55 3.36 23.79
CA ASN A 214 22.41 3.29 24.69
C ASN A 214 21.41 2.17 24.32
N GLY A 215 21.75 1.31 23.36
CA GLY A 215 20.89 0.23 22.87
C GLY A 215 19.73 0.67 21.96
N PHE A 216 19.50 1.97 21.79
CA PHE A 216 18.48 2.48 20.87
C PHE A 216 18.96 2.42 19.43
N ALA A 217 18.03 2.15 18.50
CA ALA A 217 18.29 2.14 17.06
C ALA A 217 19.08 3.40 16.62
N LYS A 218 20.26 3.17 16.05
CA LYS A 218 21.24 4.22 15.71
C LYS A 218 20.71 5.11 14.58
N GLU A 219 21.04 6.40 14.65
CA GLU A 219 20.92 7.34 13.53
C GLU A 219 21.90 6.96 12.41
N VAL A 220 21.39 6.52 11.25
CA VAL A 220 22.24 6.11 10.12
C VAL A 220 22.29 7.12 8.97
N ALA A 221 21.45 8.16 8.96
CA ALA A 221 21.40 9.16 7.89
C ALA A 221 21.51 10.59 8.43
N LYS A 222 22.38 10.82 9.41
CA LYS A 222 22.60 12.16 10.00
C LYS A 222 23.38 13.09 9.05
N MET A 223 22.67 13.63 8.06
CA MET A 223 23.23 14.59 7.12
C MET A 223 23.41 15.98 7.75
N PRO A 224 24.45 16.75 7.34
CA PRO A 224 24.66 18.12 7.79
C PRO A 224 23.42 19.01 7.66
N GLY A 225 23.34 20.06 8.48
CA GLY A 225 22.20 20.98 8.50
C GLY A 225 21.22 20.73 9.65
N LYS A 226 20.23 21.61 9.78
CA LYS A 226 19.25 21.59 10.88
C LYS A 226 18.05 20.68 10.58
N GLY A 227 17.41 20.20 11.63
CA GLY A 227 16.17 19.42 11.52
C GLY A 227 16.37 17.98 11.02
N PRO A 228 15.27 17.23 10.84
CA PRO A 228 15.30 15.83 10.43
C PRO A 228 15.99 15.58 9.10
N THR A 229 16.44 14.35 8.90
CA THR A 229 16.81 13.81 7.60
C THR A 229 15.92 12.61 7.29
N TRP A 230 15.22 12.68 6.17
CA TRP A 230 14.45 11.54 5.66
C TRP A 230 15.08 11.01 4.38
N ILE A 231 14.83 9.73 4.10
CA ILE A 231 15.28 9.07 2.87
C ILE A 231 14.12 8.47 2.09
N ASP A 232 14.32 8.35 0.79
CA ASP A 232 13.39 7.73 -0.15
C ASP A 232 14.17 7.18 -1.35
N GLY A 233 13.51 6.54 -2.33
CA GLY A 233 14.17 6.11 -3.56
C GLY A 233 15.29 5.09 -3.35
N LEU A 234 15.21 4.26 -2.30
CA LEU A 234 16.27 3.30 -1.95
C LEU A 234 16.49 2.26 -3.07
N VAL A 235 17.66 2.27 -3.68
CA VAL A 235 17.99 1.41 -4.83
C VAL A 235 19.39 0.79 -4.68
N VAL A 236 19.57 -0.40 -5.24
CA VAL A 236 20.87 -1.04 -5.40
C VAL A 236 21.27 -0.97 -6.87
N LEU A 237 22.39 -0.31 -7.17
CA LEU A 237 22.94 -0.19 -8.52
C LEU A 237 24.40 -0.62 -8.56
N PRO A 238 24.88 -1.25 -9.64
CA PRO A 238 26.29 -1.55 -9.80
C PRO A 238 27.10 -0.26 -10.07
N ASP A 239 28.31 -0.19 -9.52
CA ASP A 239 29.31 0.79 -9.93
C ASP A 239 30.10 0.32 -11.16
N GLU A 240 31.10 1.13 -11.57
CA GLU A 240 31.97 0.85 -12.73
C GLU A 240 32.76 -0.46 -12.58
N ASN A 241 33.01 -0.91 -11.35
CA ASN A 241 33.68 -2.17 -11.03
C ASN A 241 32.68 -3.33 -10.79
N ARG A 242 31.40 -3.13 -11.14
CA ARG A 242 30.28 -4.06 -10.92
C ARG A 242 30.01 -4.39 -9.44
N GLN A 243 30.49 -3.56 -8.52
CA GLN A 243 30.16 -3.71 -7.11
C GLN A 243 28.80 -3.06 -6.85
N SER A 244 27.91 -3.79 -6.18
CA SER A 244 26.62 -3.25 -5.77
C SER A 244 26.80 -2.09 -4.78
N ARG A 245 26.12 -0.98 -5.04
CA ARG A 245 26.04 0.20 -4.17
C ARG A 245 24.60 0.44 -3.78
N LEU A 246 24.34 0.62 -2.49
CA LEU A 246 23.04 0.98 -1.95
C LEU A 246 22.94 2.50 -1.84
N LEU A 247 21.98 3.09 -2.56
CA LEU A 247 21.78 4.53 -2.72
C LEU A 247 20.38 4.91 -2.28
N ALA A 248 20.19 6.14 -1.82
CA ALA A 248 18.87 6.71 -1.55
C ALA A 248 18.87 8.22 -1.82
N GLN A 249 17.68 8.78 -2.04
CA GLN A 249 17.44 10.19 -1.84
C GLN A 249 17.60 10.53 -0.35
N TYR A 250 18.15 11.71 -0.03
CA TYR A 250 17.90 12.35 1.26
C TYR A 250 17.17 13.69 1.08
N VAL A 251 16.43 14.09 2.11
CA VAL A 251 15.87 15.44 2.25
C VAL A 251 16.11 15.97 3.65
N LYS A 252 16.31 17.29 3.76
CA LYS A 252 16.32 18.01 5.03
C LYS A 252 15.03 18.79 5.22
N ILE A 253 14.44 18.60 6.40
CA ILE A 253 13.12 19.13 6.73
C ILE A 253 13.23 20.26 7.74
N LYS A 254 12.49 21.34 7.51
CA LYS A 254 12.22 22.38 8.51
C LYS A 254 10.73 22.46 8.79
N SER A 255 10.37 22.98 9.96
CA SER A 255 8.97 23.22 10.32
C SER A 255 8.29 24.13 9.28
N PRO A 256 7.04 23.85 8.85
CA PRO A 256 6.16 22.75 9.25
C PRO A 256 6.13 21.61 8.21
N LEU A 257 7.25 20.93 7.94
CA LEU A 257 7.42 19.90 6.88
C LEU A 257 7.88 20.44 5.50
N THR A 258 8.58 21.57 5.47
CA THR A 258 9.18 22.08 4.23
C THR A 258 10.53 21.42 3.95
N VAL A 259 10.67 20.78 2.80
CA VAL A 259 11.97 20.35 2.26
C VAL A 259 12.78 21.59 1.86
N TYR A 260 13.91 21.84 2.52
CA TYR A 260 14.79 22.97 2.20
C TYR A 260 16.08 22.55 1.47
N GLU A 261 16.46 21.28 1.59
CA GLU A 261 17.61 20.69 0.90
C GLU A 261 17.27 19.25 0.51
N ARG A 262 17.80 18.79 -0.61
CA ARG A 262 17.70 17.40 -1.05
C ARG A 262 18.95 16.99 -1.82
N GLY A 263 19.18 15.69 -1.90
CA GLY A 263 20.28 15.13 -2.65
C GLY A 263 20.30 13.62 -2.55
N LEU A 264 21.48 13.04 -2.67
CA LEU A 264 21.70 11.61 -2.65
C LEU A 264 22.69 11.22 -1.57
N VAL A 265 22.44 10.05 -0.99
CA VAL A 265 23.32 9.37 -0.04
C VAL A 265 23.68 7.99 -0.55
N GLN A 266 24.83 7.48 -0.11
CA GLN A 266 25.27 6.11 -0.36
C GLN A 266 25.56 5.42 0.98
N PHE A 267 25.12 4.18 1.13
CA PHE A 267 25.39 3.40 2.33
C PHE A 267 26.87 2.98 2.37
N ASP A 268 27.53 3.31 3.48
CA ASP A 268 28.88 2.90 3.83
C ASP A 268 28.81 1.60 4.63
N ASP A 269 29.29 0.52 4.02
CA ASP A 269 29.23 -0.83 4.58
C ASP A 269 30.09 -1.03 5.82
N GLU A 270 31.22 -0.33 5.94
CA GLU A 270 32.10 -0.45 7.09
C GLU A 270 31.51 0.29 8.29
N ARG A 271 30.96 1.48 8.05
CA ARG A 271 30.36 2.31 9.11
C ARG A 271 28.90 1.98 9.41
N GLN A 272 28.27 1.17 8.55
CA GLN A 272 26.84 0.84 8.60
C GLN A 272 25.97 2.11 8.70
N GLN A 273 26.24 3.07 7.84
CA GLN A 273 25.51 4.35 7.80
C GLN A 273 25.58 4.99 6.40
N PHE A 274 24.63 5.87 6.10
CA PHE A 274 24.65 6.68 4.89
C PHE A 274 25.68 7.81 4.97
N GLY A 275 26.49 7.94 3.92
CA GLY A 275 27.33 9.09 3.65
C GLY A 275 26.70 9.99 2.57
N HIS A 276 26.91 11.30 2.68
CA HIS A 276 26.53 12.25 1.64
C HIS A 276 27.25 11.94 0.33
N ARG A 277 26.51 11.99 -0.79
CA ARG A 277 27.05 11.71 -2.12
C ARG A 277 26.91 12.88 -3.08
N ALA A 278 25.76 13.55 -3.08
CA ALA A 278 25.50 14.73 -3.92
C ALA A 278 24.38 15.57 -3.33
N THR A 279 24.39 16.88 -3.58
CA THR A 279 23.26 17.78 -3.30
C THR A 279 22.66 18.22 -4.63
N PHE A 280 21.34 18.11 -4.76
CA PHE A 280 20.65 18.50 -5.99
C PHE A 280 20.17 19.95 -5.90
N PRO A 281 20.36 20.77 -6.95
CA PRO A 281 19.84 22.14 -6.96
C PRO A 281 18.31 22.15 -6.78
N LYS A 282 17.80 23.12 -6.02
CA LYS A 282 16.37 23.28 -5.75
C LYS A 282 15.53 23.47 -7.02
N ALA A 283 16.12 24.08 -8.05
CA ALA A 283 15.46 24.33 -9.33
C ALA A 283 15.29 23.08 -10.21
N VAL A 284 15.99 21.97 -9.90
CA VAL A 284 15.82 20.72 -10.65
C VAL A 284 14.39 20.20 -10.45
N PRO A 285 13.66 19.86 -11.52
CA PRO A 285 12.27 19.43 -11.42
C PRO A 285 12.11 17.97 -10.97
N LEU A 286 13.12 17.12 -11.19
CA LEU A 286 13.04 15.67 -11.01
C LEU A 286 14.14 15.13 -10.08
N TYR A 287 13.78 14.10 -9.32
CA TYR A 287 14.61 13.45 -8.30
C TYR A 287 13.98 12.11 -7.91
N PRO A 288 14.73 11.19 -7.28
CA PRO A 288 14.28 9.81 -7.03
C PRO A 288 13.31 9.70 -5.85
N HIS A 289 12.07 10.13 -6.06
CA HIS A 289 11.02 10.19 -5.05
C HIS A 289 9.97 9.08 -5.20
N GLY A 290 9.74 8.35 -4.12
CA GLY A 290 8.87 7.18 -4.00
C GLY A 290 9.61 5.85 -4.07
N HIS A 291 8.87 4.77 -3.82
CA HIS A 291 9.42 3.41 -3.84
C HIS A 291 9.90 3.03 -5.24
N PRO A 292 11.18 2.66 -5.40
CA PRO A 292 11.73 2.35 -6.70
C PRO A 292 11.50 0.89 -7.10
N PHE A 293 11.51 0.66 -8.41
CA PHE A 293 11.61 -0.67 -9.01
C PHE A 293 12.43 -0.61 -10.30
N LEU A 294 13.09 -1.73 -10.63
CA LEU A 294 13.83 -1.88 -11.87
C LEU A 294 12.93 -2.46 -12.95
N ASN A 295 13.06 -1.93 -14.17
CA ASN A 295 12.46 -2.54 -15.34
C ASN A 295 13.32 -2.33 -16.58
N ARG A 296 13.43 -3.38 -17.40
CA ARG A 296 14.00 -3.29 -18.74
C ARG A 296 12.93 -2.78 -19.71
N ALA A 297 13.14 -1.59 -20.26
CA ALA A 297 12.22 -0.97 -21.21
C ALA A 297 12.33 -1.61 -22.60
N ALA A 298 11.40 -1.25 -23.49
CA ALA A 298 11.32 -1.77 -24.85
C ALA A 298 12.53 -1.42 -25.74
N ASP A 299 13.31 -0.40 -25.36
CA ASP A 299 14.58 -0.03 -25.99
C ASP A 299 15.76 -0.93 -25.56
N GLY A 300 15.50 -1.95 -24.74
CA GLY A 300 16.49 -2.89 -24.22
C GLY A 300 17.30 -2.36 -23.04
N GLN A 301 17.09 -1.10 -22.61
CA GLN A 301 17.80 -0.48 -21.51
C GLN A 301 17.07 -0.71 -20.20
N GLU A 302 17.83 -0.79 -19.10
CA GLU A 302 17.28 -0.91 -17.76
C GLU A 302 17.12 0.47 -17.10
N TYR A 303 15.99 0.68 -16.45
CA TYR A 303 15.64 1.92 -15.78
C TYR A 303 15.18 1.65 -14.34
N VAL A 304 15.48 2.60 -13.46
CA VAL A 304 14.85 2.73 -12.15
C VAL A 304 13.62 3.62 -12.31
N TYR A 305 12.45 3.10 -11.98
CA TYR A 305 11.18 3.84 -11.94
C TYR A 305 10.87 4.21 -10.49
N PHE A 306 10.19 5.34 -10.26
CA PHE A 306 9.83 5.81 -8.91
C PHE A 306 8.32 5.98 -8.74
N ALA A 307 7.74 5.21 -7.83
CA ALA A 307 6.30 5.19 -7.55
C ALA A 307 5.87 6.19 -6.44
N GLY A 308 6.31 7.45 -6.52
CA GLY A 308 5.90 8.51 -5.56
C GLY A 308 4.47 9.01 -5.80
N GLY A 309 3.48 8.12 -5.71
CA GLY A 309 2.13 8.29 -6.26
C GLY A 309 2.03 7.47 -7.52
N MET A 310 2.24 8.09 -8.69
CA MET A 310 2.28 7.36 -9.96
C MET A 310 3.72 7.11 -10.45
N PRO A 311 4.01 5.97 -11.12
CA PRO A 311 5.34 5.56 -11.60
C PRO A 311 5.76 6.31 -12.89
N LEU A 312 5.65 7.64 -12.85
CA LEU A 312 5.82 8.52 -14.01
C LEU A 312 7.23 9.13 -14.09
N VAL A 313 8.14 8.80 -13.18
CA VAL A 313 9.52 9.30 -13.19
C VAL A 313 10.46 8.10 -13.28
N ARG A 314 11.49 8.21 -14.13
CA ARG A 314 12.53 7.19 -14.24
C ARG A 314 13.92 7.77 -14.52
N VAL A 315 14.94 6.95 -14.34
CA VAL A 315 16.33 7.23 -14.73
C VAL A 315 17.00 5.93 -15.17
N ARG A 316 18.02 5.98 -16.06
CA ARG A 316 18.76 4.76 -16.40
C ARG A 316 19.35 4.10 -15.14
N ALA A 317 19.34 2.77 -15.10
CA ALA A 317 19.83 1.97 -13.98
C ALA A 317 21.37 1.90 -13.96
N SER A 318 22.02 3.05 -13.79
CA SER A 318 23.46 3.16 -13.59
C SER A 318 23.76 4.16 -12.48
N LEU A 319 24.90 3.98 -11.80
CA LEU A 319 25.33 4.91 -10.76
C LEU A 319 25.50 6.34 -11.31
N SER A 320 26.07 6.50 -12.51
CA SER A 320 26.30 7.82 -13.12
C SER A 320 25.01 8.54 -13.45
N SER A 321 24.03 7.86 -14.08
CA SER A 321 22.74 8.46 -14.39
C SER A 321 21.92 8.76 -13.14
N TYR A 322 21.97 7.91 -12.13
CA TYR A 322 21.27 8.15 -10.86
C TYR A 322 21.78 9.40 -10.14
N LEU A 323 23.10 9.69 -10.23
CA LEU A 323 23.74 10.87 -9.65
C LEU A 323 23.50 12.17 -10.43
N ASP A 324 23.10 12.08 -11.70
CA ASP A 324 22.88 13.24 -12.56
C ASP A 324 21.38 13.57 -12.69
N PRO A 325 20.89 14.62 -12.02
CA PRO A 325 19.49 15.00 -12.08
C PRO A 325 18.98 15.33 -13.49
N SER A 326 19.86 15.65 -14.44
CA SER A 326 19.48 15.94 -15.83
C SER A 326 19.07 14.70 -16.62
N GLN A 327 19.44 13.50 -16.14
CA GLN A 327 19.13 12.21 -16.77
C GLN A 327 17.76 11.65 -16.38
N TYR A 328 17.07 12.30 -15.44
CA TYR A 328 15.74 11.89 -15.03
C TYR A 328 14.71 12.33 -16.07
N GLU A 329 13.77 11.44 -16.36
CA GLU A 329 12.70 11.66 -17.32
C GLU A 329 11.34 11.51 -16.64
N THR A 330 10.36 12.29 -17.10
CA THR A 330 8.95 12.16 -16.71
C THR A 330 8.13 11.66 -17.89
N TYR A 331 7.20 10.74 -17.64
CA TYR A 331 6.18 10.33 -18.59
C TYR A 331 5.03 11.35 -18.58
N THR A 332 4.97 12.20 -19.60
CA THR A 332 4.09 13.38 -19.61
C THR A 332 3.54 13.68 -21.00
N PHE A 333 2.38 14.35 -21.04
CA PHE A 333 1.77 14.91 -22.26
C PHE A 333 2.13 16.38 -22.51
N LEU A 334 2.91 16.99 -21.61
CA LEU A 334 3.42 18.34 -21.81
C LEU A 334 4.59 18.30 -22.83
N PRO A 335 4.68 19.29 -23.74
CA PRO A 335 5.83 19.42 -24.63
C PRO A 335 7.08 19.84 -23.84
N ALA A 336 8.25 19.78 -24.49
CA ALA A 336 9.45 20.39 -23.94
C ALA A 336 9.30 21.92 -23.84
N GLY A 337 9.71 22.51 -22.72
CA GLY A 337 9.61 23.96 -22.45
C GLY A 337 8.74 24.29 -21.22
N SER A 338 8.36 25.55 -21.07
CA SER A 338 7.63 26.08 -19.90
C SER A 338 6.15 26.41 -20.16
N GLY A 339 5.57 25.87 -21.23
CA GLY A 339 4.18 26.13 -21.64
C GLY A 339 3.13 25.22 -20.98
N SER A 340 1.85 25.60 -21.10
CA SER A 340 0.68 24.77 -20.70
C SER A 340 0.01 24.06 -21.89
N ASP A 341 0.67 24.05 -23.05
CA ASP A 341 0.20 23.31 -24.21
C ASP A 341 0.21 21.80 -23.92
N VAL A 342 -0.76 21.09 -24.47
CA VAL A 342 -0.89 19.64 -24.28
C VAL A 342 -0.79 18.95 -25.64
N GLN A 343 -0.06 17.84 -25.68
CA GLN A 343 0.06 17.04 -26.89
C GLN A 343 -1.06 16.00 -26.94
N ARG A 344 -1.68 15.86 -28.11
CA ARG A 344 -2.73 14.87 -28.37
C ARG A 344 -2.37 13.99 -29.56
N ASN A 345 -2.84 12.75 -29.51
CA ASN A 345 -2.81 11.84 -30.65
C ASN A 345 -3.92 12.23 -31.66
N PRO A 346 -3.88 11.71 -32.91
CA PRO A 346 -4.92 11.96 -33.90
C PRO A 346 -6.35 11.60 -33.45
N ASP A 347 -6.48 10.65 -32.51
CA ASP A 347 -7.76 10.24 -31.91
C ASP A 347 -8.21 11.13 -30.73
N GLY A 348 -7.53 12.25 -30.52
CA GLY A 348 -7.78 13.22 -29.45
C GLY A 348 -7.37 12.77 -28.06
N SER A 349 -6.82 11.56 -27.86
CA SER A 349 -6.25 11.14 -26.58
C SER A 349 -4.97 11.92 -26.24
N LEU A 350 -4.63 12.03 -24.95
CA LEU A 350 -3.36 12.64 -24.54
C LEU A 350 -2.18 11.80 -25.02
N LYS A 351 -1.18 12.46 -25.61
CA LYS A 351 0.03 11.83 -26.11
C LYS A 351 1.13 11.91 -25.06
N PHE A 352 1.34 10.81 -24.34
CA PHE A 352 2.39 10.71 -23.33
C PHE A 352 3.73 10.22 -23.92
N GLU A 353 4.81 10.91 -23.58
CA GLU A 353 6.18 10.55 -23.93
C GLU A 353 7.11 10.76 -22.73
N TRP A 354 8.22 10.01 -22.69
CA TRP A 354 9.29 10.27 -21.73
C TRP A 354 10.04 11.53 -22.12
N ARG A 355 10.16 12.48 -21.18
CA ARG A 355 10.83 13.77 -21.41
C ARG A 355 11.70 14.15 -20.23
N GLY A 356 12.94 14.55 -20.53
CA GLY A 356 13.83 15.21 -19.56
C GLY A 356 13.39 16.64 -19.27
N GLY A 357 13.71 17.14 -18.07
CA GLY A 357 13.50 18.54 -17.68
C GLY A 357 12.04 18.96 -17.44
N GLN A 358 11.06 18.08 -17.64
CA GLN A 358 9.65 18.35 -17.32
C GLN A 358 9.32 17.86 -15.91
N PRO A 359 8.64 18.67 -15.07
CA PRO A 359 8.24 18.24 -13.74
C PRO A 359 7.16 17.15 -13.80
N LYS A 360 7.14 16.32 -12.76
CA LYS A 360 5.98 15.47 -12.46
C LYS A 360 4.81 16.37 -12.08
N LEU A 361 3.64 16.12 -12.68
CA LEU A 361 2.42 16.88 -12.41
C LEU A 361 1.88 16.57 -11.00
N ASP A 362 1.58 17.63 -10.26
CA ASP A 362 0.83 17.56 -9.00
C ASP A 362 -0.67 17.89 -9.21
N LEU A 363 -1.49 17.70 -8.15
CA LEU A 363 -2.92 17.97 -8.19
C LEU A 363 -3.24 19.43 -8.57
N LYS A 364 -2.44 20.39 -8.09
CA LYS A 364 -2.68 21.81 -8.36
C LYS A 364 -2.49 22.12 -9.84
N GLN A 365 -1.43 21.58 -10.45
CA GLN A 365 -1.14 21.72 -11.88
C GLN A 365 -2.20 21.03 -12.73
N VAL A 366 -2.63 19.82 -12.35
CA VAL A 366 -3.72 19.08 -13.01
C VAL A 366 -5.02 19.88 -12.96
N ASN A 367 -5.42 20.39 -11.80
CA ASN A 367 -6.64 21.18 -11.65
C ASN A 367 -6.60 22.47 -12.47
N LYS A 368 -5.43 23.10 -12.58
CA LYS A 368 -5.23 24.25 -13.46
C LYS A 368 -5.50 23.88 -14.94
N LEU A 369 -4.93 22.77 -15.42
CA LEU A 369 -5.15 22.31 -16.80
C LEU A 369 -6.61 21.94 -17.08
N ILE A 370 -7.32 21.39 -16.10
CA ILE A 370 -8.76 21.10 -16.19
C ILE A 370 -9.56 22.41 -16.26
N ALA A 371 -9.29 23.37 -15.38
CA ALA A 371 -9.97 24.67 -15.36
C ALA A 371 -9.76 25.45 -16.66
N GLU A 372 -8.57 25.34 -17.27
CA GLU A 372 -8.23 25.92 -18.57
C GLU A 372 -8.76 25.11 -19.77
N LYS A 373 -9.53 24.02 -19.53
CA LYS A 373 -10.08 23.12 -20.55
C LYS A 373 -9.01 22.50 -21.47
N ARG A 374 -7.76 22.39 -20.99
CA ARG A 374 -6.66 21.74 -21.72
C ARG A 374 -6.76 20.23 -21.64
N ILE A 375 -7.18 19.70 -20.50
CA ILE A 375 -7.49 18.27 -20.29
C ILE A 375 -8.88 18.12 -19.67
N ARG A 376 -9.50 16.95 -19.82
CA ARG A 376 -10.71 16.57 -19.07
C ARG A 376 -10.35 16.06 -17.67
N ALA A 377 -11.29 16.10 -16.72
CA ALA A 377 -11.07 15.57 -15.36
C ALA A 377 -10.64 14.09 -15.37
N GLY A 378 -11.33 13.27 -16.16
CA GLY A 378 -10.96 11.86 -16.36
C GLY A 378 -9.66 11.62 -17.15
N GLU A 379 -9.01 12.67 -17.68
CA GLU A 379 -7.66 12.57 -18.28
C GLU A 379 -6.54 12.84 -17.26
N SER A 380 -6.88 13.00 -15.98
CA SER A 380 -5.92 13.28 -14.92
C SER A 380 -4.90 12.15 -14.72
N PRO A 381 -3.57 12.44 -14.74
CA PRO A 381 -2.54 11.43 -14.52
C PRO A 381 -2.29 11.09 -13.05
N VAL A 382 -3.02 11.71 -12.11
CA VAL A 382 -2.85 11.51 -10.66
C VAL A 382 -4.07 10.83 -10.01
N HIS A 383 -5.08 10.49 -10.80
CA HIS A 383 -6.26 9.78 -10.34
C HIS A 383 -6.33 8.39 -10.96
N LEU A 384 -6.78 7.43 -10.16
CA LEU A 384 -7.36 6.18 -10.63
C LEU A 384 -8.89 6.31 -10.59
N ILE A 385 -9.60 5.29 -11.06
CA ILE A 385 -11.05 5.18 -10.98
C ILE A 385 -11.40 4.00 -10.10
N ASP A 386 -12.25 4.23 -9.09
CA ASP A 386 -12.85 3.16 -8.32
C ASP A 386 -13.75 2.32 -9.24
N ILE A 387 -13.43 1.04 -9.40
CA ILE A 387 -14.20 0.11 -10.23
C ILE A 387 -15.60 -0.18 -9.67
N GLU A 388 -15.87 0.14 -8.41
CA GLU A 388 -17.21 -0.04 -7.82
C GLU A 388 -18.13 1.13 -8.14
N THR A 389 -17.59 2.35 -8.08
CA THR A 389 -18.41 3.56 -8.05
C THR A 389 -18.19 4.49 -9.25
N GLY A 390 -17.16 4.26 -10.06
CA GLY A 390 -16.75 5.17 -11.13
C GLY A 390 -16.10 6.46 -10.64
N LYS A 391 -15.94 6.65 -9.33
CA LYS A 391 -15.41 7.89 -8.74
C LYS A 391 -13.90 7.97 -8.86
N PRO A 392 -13.35 9.19 -9.02
CA PRO A 392 -11.91 9.39 -9.05
C PRO A 392 -11.27 9.13 -7.68
N VAL A 393 -10.12 8.46 -7.69
CA VAL A 393 -9.30 8.17 -6.51
C VAL A 393 -7.99 8.94 -6.63
N LEU A 394 -7.84 10.00 -5.83
CA LEU A 394 -6.61 10.80 -5.81
C LEU A 394 -5.48 9.99 -5.16
N THR A 395 -4.49 9.63 -5.98
CA THR A 395 -3.34 8.83 -5.53
C THR A 395 -2.33 9.68 -4.77
N GLN A 396 -1.63 9.07 -3.79
CA GLN A 396 -0.65 9.77 -2.95
C GLN A 396 0.75 9.13 -2.97
N HIS A 397 0.96 8.02 -2.27
CA HIS A 397 2.21 7.24 -2.30
C HIS A 397 1.92 5.76 -2.41
N GLY A 398 2.82 5.01 -3.03
CA GLY A 398 2.68 3.58 -3.13
C GLY A 398 3.88 2.89 -3.74
N SER A 399 3.69 1.64 -4.10
CA SER A 399 4.72 0.82 -4.73
C SER A 399 4.16 0.03 -5.88
N VAL A 400 5.03 -0.29 -6.83
CA VAL A 400 4.71 -0.98 -8.08
C VAL A 400 5.74 -2.08 -8.30
N TYR A 401 5.27 -3.29 -8.62
CA TYR A 401 6.12 -4.42 -8.98
C TYR A 401 5.48 -5.25 -10.08
N TRP A 402 6.30 -5.92 -10.87
CA TRP A 402 5.82 -7.00 -11.73
C TRP A 402 5.33 -8.16 -10.86
N ASN A 403 4.21 -8.76 -11.24
CA ASN A 403 3.66 -9.94 -10.58
C ASN A 403 3.55 -11.10 -11.57
N ASP A 404 4.24 -12.20 -11.26
CA ASP A 404 4.31 -13.37 -12.15
C ASP A 404 2.98 -14.11 -12.28
N HIS A 405 2.15 -14.14 -11.23
CA HIS A 405 0.83 -14.76 -11.30
C HIS A 405 -0.13 -13.96 -12.21
N ARG A 406 -0.09 -12.64 -12.09
CA ARG A 406 -0.94 -11.75 -12.88
C ARG A 406 -0.43 -11.51 -14.30
N GLN A 407 0.86 -11.75 -14.55
CA GLN A 407 1.55 -11.34 -15.78
C GLN A 407 1.32 -9.85 -16.08
N ARG A 408 1.33 -9.04 -15.02
CA ARG A 408 1.05 -7.60 -15.05
C ARG A 408 1.86 -6.88 -13.97
N TRP A 409 2.03 -5.59 -14.17
CA TRP A 409 2.47 -4.68 -13.12
C TRP A 409 1.30 -4.46 -12.16
N VAL A 410 1.55 -4.65 -10.87
CA VAL A 410 0.57 -4.43 -9.80
C VAL A 410 1.00 -3.25 -8.93
N MET A 411 0.04 -2.41 -8.59
CA MET A 411 0.23 -1.22 -7.76
C MET A 411 -0.56 -1.37 -6.46
N VAL A 412 0.09 -1.03 -5.35
CA VAL A 412 -0.55 -0.86 -4.04
C VAL A 412 -0.29 0.58 -3.61
N ILE A 413 -1.34 1.36 -3.39
CA ILE A 413 -1.24 2.83 -3.31
C ILE A 413 -2.25 3.43 -2.32
N SER A 414 -1.82 4.45 -1.57
CA SER A 414 -2.71 5.21 -0.69
C SER A 414 -3.54 6.25 -1.46
N GLN A 415 -4.76 6.50 -0.96
CA GLN A 415 -5.62 7.60 -1.41
C GLN A 415 -5.47 8.81 -0.49
N SER A 416 -5.58 10.00 -1.06
CA SER A 416 -5.83 11.24 -0.30
C SER A 416 -7.33 11.51 -0.17
N PHE A 417 -7.75 11.99 1.00
CA PHE A 417 -9.11 12.47 1.28
C PHE A 417 -10.20 11.40 1.06
N GLY A 418 -9.98 10.18 1.54
CA GLY A 418 -11.03 9.16 1.62
C GLY A 418 -11.95 9.36 2.83
N SER A 419 -12.39 8.26 3.45
CA SER A 419 -13.03 8.26 4.78
C SER A 419 -12.11 8.80 5.88
N SER A 420 -10.79 8.66 5.71
CA SER A 420 -9.75 9.38 6.45
C SER A 420 -8.82 10.08 5.45
N ILE A 421 -8.03 11.06 5.88
CA ILE A 421 -7.14 11.82 4.97
C ILE A 421 -6.16 10.89 4.23
N LEU A 422 -5.73 9.78 4.84
CA LEU A 422 -4.86 8.76 4.24
C LEU A 422 -5.21 7.34 4.73
N GLY A 423 -6.49 7.00 4.91
CA GLY A 423 -6.90 5.72 5.54
C GLY A 423 -7.03 4.53 4.57
N GLU A 424 -7.06 4.81 3.27
CA GLU A 424 -7.47 3.85 2.24
C GLU A 424 -6.30 3.43 1.37
N ILE A 425 -6.19 2.12 1.14
CA ILE A 425 -5.23 1.52 0.22
C ILE A 425 -5.97 0.87 -0.93
N TRP A 426 -5.45 1.07 -2.13
CA TRP A 426 -6.00 0.63 -3.40
C TRP A 426 -5.05 -0.30 -4.13
N PHE A 427 -5.62 -1.26 -4.85
CA PHE A 427 -4.94 -2.16 -5.77
C PHE A 427 -5.29 -1.81 -7.21
N ALA A 428 -4.29 -1.73 -8.10
CA ALA A 428 -4.49 -1.50 -9.52
C ALA A 428 -3.50 -2.33 -10.36
N GLU A 429 -3.81 -2.52 -11.65
CA GLU A 429 -2.98 -3.32 -12.55
C GLU A 429 -2.78 -2.65 -13.91
N ALA A 430 -1.61 -2.88 -14.52
CA ALA A 430 -1.31 -2.45 -15.88
C ALA A 430 -0.38 -3.43 -16.60
N ALA A 431 -0.44 -3.47 -17.93
CA ALA A 431 0.44 -4.30 -18.75
C ALA A 431 1.87 -3.73 -18.88
N ARG A 432 2.05 -2.43 -18.62
CA ARG A 432 3.33 -1.72 -18.68
C ARG A 432 3.49 -0.86 -17.42
N PRO A 433 4.73 -0.57 -16.97
CA PRO A 433 4.94 0.19 -15.74
C PRO A 433 4.35 1.61 -15.80
N GLU A 434 4.31 2.23 -16.97
CA GLU A 434 3.71 3.55 -17.20
C GLU A 434 2.19 3.52 -17.43
N GLY A 435 1.57 2.33 -17.47
CA GLY A 435 0.13 2.18 -17.63
C GLY A 435 -0.34 1.69 -19.01
N PRO A 436 -1.62 1.93 -19.38
CA PRO A 436 -2.56 2.79 -18.69
C PRO A 436 -3.00 2.21 -17.34
N TRP A 437 -2.82 3.00 -16.27
CA TRP A 437 -3.41 2.74 -14.96
C TRP A 437 -4.77 3.43 -14.95
N ALA A 438 -5.86 2.65 -14.90
CA ALA A 438 -7.21 3.19 -15.01
C ALA A 438 -8.05 2.83 -13.78
N TYR A 439 -8.41 1.54 -13.66
CA TYR A 439 -9.31 1.07 -12.62
C TYR A 439 -8.56 0.50 -11.42
N ALA A 440 -9.10 0.72 -10.24
CA ALA A 440 -8.57 0.25 -8.97
C ALA A 440 -9.68 -0.30 -8.07
N ARG A 441 -9.29 -1.19 -7.16
CA ARG A 441 -10.15 -1.74 -6.10
C ARG A 441 -9.60 -1.33 -4.75
N LYS A 442 -10.45 -0.84 -3.85
CA LYS A 442 -10.08 -0.58 -2.46
C LYS A 442 -9.84 -1.91 -1.73
N ILE A 443 -8.68 -2.08 -1.12
CA ILE A 443 -8.29 -3.32 -0.42
C ILE A 443 -8.19 -3.18 1.09
N VAL A 444 -7.98 -1.96 1.59
CA VAL A 444 -7.93 -1.64 3.02
C VAL A 444 -8.65 -0.33 3.29
N THR A 445 -9.38 -0.27 4.40
CA THR A 445 -9.86 0.96 5.03
C THR A 445 -9.47 0.99 6.50
N HIS A 446 -8.92 2.11 6.95
CA HIS A 446 -8.80 2.52 8.36
C HIS A 446 -9.62 3.79 8.57
N ASP A 447 -10.65 3.68 9.41
CA ASP A 447 -11.59 4.78 9.67
C ASP A 447 -10.99 5.72 10.72
N ASP A 448 -11.03 7.04 10.48
CA ASP A 448 -10.45 8.03 11.40
C ASP A 448 -9.02 7.69 11.87
N TYR A 449 -8.21 7.12 10.96
CA TYR A 449 -6.79 6.84 11.16
C TYR A 449 -6.05 6.90 9.82
N SER A 450 -4.77 7.26 9.81
CA SER A 450 -3.95 7.22 8.59
C SER A 450 -3.26 5.87 8.49
N PHE A 451 -3.26 5.31 7.28
CA PHE A 451 -2.51 4.11 6.90
C PHE A 451 -1.83 4.36 5.54
N TYR A 452 -0.60 4.87 5.56
CA TYR A 452 -0.02 5.55 4.39
C TYR A 452 1.40 5.08 4.02
N ASN A 453 1.82 5.46 2.81
CA ASN A 453 3.07 5.05 2.16
C ASN A 453 3.24 3.52 2.08
N PRO A 454 2.29 2.80 1.43
CA PRO A 454 2.34 1.35 1.36
C PRO A 454 3.51 0.84 0.51
N LYS A 455 4.31 -0.04 1.11
CA LYS A 455 5.44 -0.73 0.49
C LYS A 455 5.13 -2.21 0.33
N GLN A 456 5.09 -2.68 -0.91
CA GLN A 456 5.07 -4.11 -1.22
C GLN A 456 6.44 -4.75 -0.92
N HIS A 457 6.41 -6.01 -0.52
CA HIS A 457 7.58 -6.87 -0.28
C HIS A 457 7.60 -8.02 -1.29
N PRO A 458 8.04 -7.80 -2.55
CA PRO A 458 7.98 -8.83 -3.59
C PRO A 458 8.79 -10.09 -3.25
N TYR A 459 9.84 -9.94 -2.43
CA TYR A 459 10.67 -11.04 -1.92
C TYR A 459 10.00 -11.87 -0.80
N PHE A 460 8.81 -11.49 -0.36
CA PHE A 460 7.94 -12.29 0.51
C PHE A 460 6.80 -12.96 -0.26
N ALA A 461 6.65 -12.67 -1.55
CA ALA A 461 5.56 -13.25 -2.34
C ALA A 461 5.61 -14.79 -2.31
N LYS A 462 4.44 -15.41 -2.17
CA LYS A 462 4.29 -16.87 -2.16
C LYS A 462 3.48 -17.35 -3.35
N ASP A 463 3.50 -18.67 -3.56
CA ASP A 463 2.62 -19.36 -4.50
C ASP A 463 2.72 -18.82 -5.93
N GLY A 464 3.96 -18.57 -6.39
CA GLY A 464 4.21 -17.99 -7.71
C GLY A 464 3.72 -16.55 -7.88
N GLY A 465 3.59 -15.80 -6.78
CA GLY A 465 3.10 -14.42 -6.79
C GLY A 465 1.61 -14.26 -6.51
N ARG A 466 0.87 -15.35 -6.23
CA ARG A 466 -0.56 -15.28 -5.87
C ARG A 466 -0.80 -14.60 -4.53
N THR A 467 0.12 -14.79 -3.58
CA THR A 467 0.08 -14.11 -2.28
C THR A 467 1.08 -12.96 -2.28
N LEU A 468 0.58 -11.75 -2.09
CA LEU A 468 1.36 -10.52 -2.00
C LEU A 468 1.38 -9.99 -0.57
N PHE A 469 2.51 -9.46 -0.12
CA PHE A 469 2.65 -8.82 1.20
C PHE A 469 3.00 -7.35 1.04
N PHE A 470 2.40 -6.50 1.87
CA PHE A 470 2.72 -5.08 1.94
C PHE A 470 2.55 -4.55 3.36
N GLU A 471 3.33 -3.54 3.72
CA GLU A 471 3.14 -2.80 4.97
C GLU A 471 2.93 -1.32 4.69
N ALA A 472 2.36 -0.60 5.66
CA ALA A 472 2.24 0.84 5.62
C ALA A 472 2.25 1.40 7.06
N THR A 473 2.33 2.72 7.18
CA THR A 473 2.39 3.38 8.50
C THR A 473 1.00 3.62 9.04
N TYR A 474 0.67 3.03 10.19
CA TYR A 474 -0.52 3.32 10.96
C TYR A 474 -0.25 4.47 11.95
N THR A 475 -0.90 5.62 11.77
CA THR A 475 -0.70 6.81 12.63
C THR A 475 -1.93 7.71 12.71
N PHE A 476 -2.13 8.36 13.85
CA PHE A 476 -3.18 9.37 14.03
C PHE A 476 -2.85 10.72 13.36
N THR A 477 -1.56 11.00 13.07
CA THR A 477 -1.03 12.35 12.77
C THR A 477 -1.77 13.12 11.67
N PHE A 478 -2.33 12.45 10.66
CA PHE A 478 -3.06 13.11 9.57
C PHE A 478 -4.57 12.84 9.58
N SER A 479 -5.06 12.01 10.50
CA SER A 479 -6.46 11.55 10.49
C SER A 479 -7.44 12.54 11.11
N GLY A 480 -6.99 13.39 12.03
CA GLY A 480 -7.85 14.21 12.87
C GLY A 480 -8.26 13.53 14.19
N ASN A 481 -7.98 12.23 14.33
CA ASN A 481 -8.17 11.50 15.57
C ASN A 481 -7.37 12.15 16.71
N LYS A 482 -7.97 12.25 17.89
CA LYS A 482 -7.38 12.90 19.07
C LYS A 482 -6.75 11.91 20.06
N HIS A 483 -6.97 10.61 19.84
CA HIS A 483 -6.62 9.55 20.76
C HIS A 483 -5.75 8.51 20.05
N PRO A 484 -4.42 8.63 20.13
CA PRO A 484 -3.54 7.65 19.52
C PRO A 484 -3.82 6.26 20.10
N THR A 485 -3.88 5.26 19.23
CA THR A 485 -4.09 3.86 19.64
C THR A 485 -2.86 3.38 20.42
N PRO A 486 -2.98 3.00 21.71
CA PRO A 486 -1.86 2.52 22.52
C PRO A 486 -1.11 1.37 21.84
N LEU A 487 0.23 1.42 21.87
CA LEU A 487 1.16 0.46 21.26
C LEU A 487 1.11 0.34 19.72
N TYR A 488 0.03 0.77 19.07
CA TYR A 488 -0.13 0.69 17.62
C TYR A 488 0.23 1.98 16.91
N ASP A 489 -0.05 3.13 17.52
CA ASP A 489 0.22 4.41 16.88
C ASP A 489 1.69 4.54 16.48
N TYR A 490 1.91 5.04 15.27
CA TYR A 490 3.22 5.28 14.69
C TYR A 490 4.03 4.01 14.40
N ASN A 491 3.40 2.99 13.82
CA ASN A 491 4.04 1.71 13.49
C ASN A 491 3.76 1.22 12.07
N GLN A 492 4.64 0.36 11.57
CA GLN A 492 4.38 -0.39 10.34
C GLN A 492 3.50 -1.62 10.63
N VAL A 493 2.42 -1.76 9.87
CA VAL A 493 1.50 -2.91 9.98
C VAL A 493 1.51 -3.70 8.68
N MET A 494 1.83 -4.99 8.78
CA MET A 494 1.87 -5.92 7.66
C MET A 494 0.47 -6.41 7.29
N TYR A 495 0.19 -6.44 6.00
CA TYR A 495 -0.98 -7.04 5.37
C TYR A 495 -0.56 -8.07 4.32
N ARG A 496 -1.42 -9.06 4.07
CA ARG A 496 -1.34 -9.89 2.86
C ARG A 496 -2.58 -9.74 1.99
N LEU A 497 -2.39 -9.94 0.70
CA LEU A 497 -3.42 -9.89 -0.32
C LEU A 497 -3.37 -11.16 -1.17
N GLN A 498 -4.50 -11.85 -1.26
CA GLN A 498 -4.68 -13.00 -2.15
C GLN A 498 -5.15 -12.49 -3.51
N LEU A 499 -4.30 -12.59 -4.53
CA LEU A 499 -4.61 -12.05 -5.85
C LEU A 499 -5.72 -12.86 -6.56
N ASP A 500 -5.95 -14.12 -6.20
CA ASP A 500 -7.07 -14.89 -6.75
C ASP A 500 -8.44 -14.53 -6.14
N ASP A 501 -8.50 -13.59 -5.19
CA ASP A 501 -9.78 -13.07 -4.69
C ASP A 501 -10.61 -12.51 -5.86
N PRO A 502 -11.85 -12.98 -6.08
CA PRO A 502 -12.67 -12.58 -7.22
C PRO A 502 -12.99 -11.07 -7.22
N ARG A 503 -12.94 -10.41 -6.06
CA ARG A 503 -13.11 -8.95 -5.94
C ARG A 503 -11.96 -8.18 -6.60
N LEU A 504 -10.81 -8.81 -6.85
CA LEU A 504 -9.68 -8.22 -7.56
C LEU A 504 -9.71 -8.43 -9.07
N ASN A 505 -10.84 -8.87 -9.64
CA ASN A 505 -11.07 -8.90 -11.08
C ASN A 505 -11.25 -7.45 -11.59
N LEU A 506 -10.17 -6.83 -12.06
CA LEU A 506 -10.16 -5.45 -12.55
C LEU A 506 -10.36 -5.38 -14.06
N ALA A 507 -10.97 -4.29 -14.53
CA ALA A 507 -11.16 -4.03 -15.94
C ALA A 507 -9.81 -3.73 -16.62
N ILE A 508 -9.51 -4.44 -17.70
CA ILE A 508 -8.28 -4.33 -18.48
C ILE A 508 -8.56 -3.72 -19.85
N PRO A 509 -7.57 -3.07 -20.48
CA PRO A 509 -7.79 -2.40 -21.76
C PRO A 509 -8.09 -3.42 -22.88
N VAL A 510 -9.06 -3.08 -23.71
CA VAL A 510 -9.39 -3.78 -24.95
C VAL A 510 -8.99 -2.91 -26.14
N TYR A 511 -8.22 -3.49 -27.06
CA TYR A 511 -7.64 -2.83 -28.22
C TYR A 511 -8.29 -3.33 -29.50
N GLU A 512 -8.48 -2.40 -30.43
CA GLU A 512 -8.91 -2.68 -31.80
C GLU A 512 -7.71 -2.59 -32.74
N ARG A 513 -7.56 -3.58 -33.62
CA ARG A 513 -6.60 -3.56 -34.72
C ARG A 513 -7.37 -3.54 -36.04
N PRO A 514 -7.45 -2.39 -36.72
CA PRO A 514 -8.09 -2.30 -38.03
C PRO A 514 -7.41 -3.21 -39.06
N GLY A 515 -8.20 -3.86 -39.90
CA GLY A 515 -7.74 -4.66 -41.04
C GLY A 515 -8.68 -4.53 -42.24
N ASP A 516 -8.20 -4.90 -43.43
CA ASP A 516 -8.95 -4.73 -44.69
C ASP A 516 -10.25 -5.54 -44.75
N ALA A 517 -10.30 -6.67 -44.03
CA ALA A 517 -11.46 -7.56 -43.92
C ALA A 517 -12.33 -7.31 -42.67
N GLY A 518 -11.98 -6.30 -41.85
CA GLY A 518 -12.63 -6.03 -40.56
C GLY A 518 -11.62 -5.85 -39.42
N SER A 519 -12.08 -5.31 -38.30
CA SER A 519 -11.23 -5.10 -37.12
C SER A 519 -11.03 -6.41 -36.34
N THR A 520 -9.82 -6.62 -35.83
CA THR A 520 -9.52 -7.67 -34.84
C THR A 520 -9.42 -7.05 -33.44
N TRP A 521 -9.68 -7.86 -32.41
CA TRP A 521 -9.77 -7.39 -31.03
C TRP A 521 -8.81 -8.16 -30.13
N SER A 522 -8.20 -7.46 -29.18
CA SER A 522 -7.24 -8.06 -28.25
C SER A 522 -7.22 -7.34 -26.91
N THR A 523 -6.97 -8.09 -25.84
CA THR A 523 -6.65 -7.56 -24.52
C THR A 523 -5.14 -7.29 -24.35
N VAL A 524 -4.36 -7.60 -25.38
CA VAL A 524 -2.91 -7.36 -25.46
C VAL A 524 -2.66 -6.19 -26.40
N ARG A 525 -1.89 -5.21 -25.92
CA ARG A 525 -1.53 -4.03 -26.70
C ARG A 525 -0.65 -4.42 -27.87
N HIS A 526 -0.95 -3.88 -29.05
CA HIS A 526 -0.11 -4.01 -30.25
C HIS A 526 0.43 -2.63 -30.67
N GLY A 527 1.74 -2.55 -30.90
CA GLY A 527 2.41 -1.29 -31.23
C GLY A 527 2.05 -0.15 -30.26
N ASN A 528 1.59 0.96 -30.83
CA ASN A 528 1.17 2.14 -30.06
C ASN A 528 -0.34 2.27 -29.88
N ALA A 529 -1.12 1.20 -30.13
CA ALA A 529 -2.58 1.24 -30.05
C ALA A 529 -3.09 1.79 -28.71
N ALA A 530 -4.09 2.67 -28.79
CA ALA A 530 -4.83 3.18 -27.64
C ALA A 530 -5.98 2.23 -27.29
N PRO A 531 -6.32 2.06 -26.00
CA PRO A 531 -7.50 1.30 -25.61
C PRO A 531 -8.78 1.94 -26.18
N ARG A 532 -9.72 1.11 -26.61
CA ARG A 532 -11.06 1.57 -27.02
C ARG A 532 -12.02 1.64 -25.83
N PHE A 533 -11.91 0.68 -24.93
CA PHE A 533 -12.66 0.57 -23.67
C PHE A 533 -11.91 -0.40 -22.74
N PHE A 534 -12.47 -0.66 -21.56
CA PHE A 534 -11.99 -1.66 -20.61
C PHE A 534 -13.07 -2.72 -20.35
N ALA A 535 -12.64 -3.95 -20.07
CA ALA A 535 -13.52 -5.07 -19.78
C ALA A 535 -12.84 -6.06 -18.81
N LEU A 536 -13.60 -6.94 -18.17
CA LEU A 536 -13.05 -7.88 -17.22
C LEU A 536 -12.34 -9.04 -17.95
N PRO A 537 -11.15 -9.48 -17.51
CA PRO A 537 -10.48 -10.65 -18.07
C PRO A 537 -11.10 -11.98 -17.63
N LYS A 538 -11.88 -11.98 -16.54
CA LYS A 538 -12.47 -13.18 -15.94
C LYS A 538 -13.98 -13.00 -15.74
N PRO A 539 -14.76 -14.09 -15.66
CA PRO A 539 -16.17 -14.00 -15.34
C PRO A 539 -16.41 -13.39 -13.95
N ALA A 540 -17.46 -12.60 -13.84
CA ALA A 540 -18.02 -12.11 -12.58
C ALA A 540 -19.55 -12.20 -12.62
N GLU A 541 -20.19 -12.14 -11.46
CA GLU A 541 -21.65 -12.08 -11.37
C GLU A 541 -22.21 -10.91 -12.19
N GLY A 542 -23.30 -11.15 -12.94
CA GLY A 542 -23.93 -10.16 -13.83
C GLY A 542 -23.14 -9.80 -15.11
N THR A 543 -22.12 -10.58 -15.47
CA THR A 543 -21.34 -10.38 -16.71
C THR A 543 -21.63 -11.44 -17.78
N VAL A 544 -21.49 -11.05 -19.05
CA VAL A 544 -21.60 -11.92 -20.22
C VAL A 544 -20.23 -12.11 -20.89
N PRO A 545 -19.92 -13.32 -21.38
CA PRO A 545 -18.69 -13.55 -22.14
C PRO A 545 -18.83 -13.00 -23.56
N ILE A 546 -17.85 -12.21 -23.99
CA ILE A 546 -17.77 -11.67 -25.34
C ILE A 546 -16.57 -12.29 -26.06
N GLY A 547 -16.83 -12.79 -27.27
CA GLY A 547 -15.85 -13.35 -28.17
C GLY A 547 -15.77 -12.57 -29.47
N TRP A 548 -15.06 -13.16 -30.42
CA TRP A 548 -14.86 -12.63 -31.76
C TRP A 548 -15.20 -13.72 -32.79
N ASP A 549 -16.08 -13.40 -33.74
CA ASP A 549 -16.38 -14.27 -34.88
C ASP A 549 -15.35 -14.04 -35.98
N GLU A 550 -14.49 -15.03 -36.21
CA GLU A 550 -13.42 -14.98 -37.22
C GLU A 550 -13.95 -14.77 -38.65
N LYS A 551 -15.16 -15.25 -38.96
CA LYS A 551 -15.73 -15.17 -40.31
C LYS A 551 -16.24 -13.78 -40.63
N THR A 552 -16.83 -13.12 -39.64
CA THR A 552 -17.47 -11.81 -39.84
C THR A 552 -16.66 -10.65 -39.26
N GLY A 553 -15.62 -10.92 -38.47
CA GLY A 553 -14.85 -9.88 -37.78
C GLY A 553 -15.59 -9.21 -36.62
N ARG A 554 -16.73 -9.77 -36.18
CA ARG A 554 -17.65 -9.12 -35.23
C ARG A 554 -17.40 -9.57 -33.80
N LEU A 555 -17.63 -8.66 -32.85
CA LEU A 555 -17.77 -9.05 -31.45
C LEU A 555 -19.15 -9.67 -31.23
N VAL A 556 -19.19 -10.80 -30.53
CA VAL A 556 -20.41 -11.57 -30.31
C VAL A 556 -20.47 -12.07 -28.87
N GLY A 557 -21.69 -12.16 -28.32
CA GLY A 557 -21.90 -12.87 -27.06
C GLY A 557 -21.67 -14.37 -27.24
N LEU A 558 -21.03 -15.00 -26.26
CA LEU A 558 -20.77 -16.44 -26.27
C LEU A 558 -21.65 -17.19 -25.28
N ALA A 559 -21.86 -18.48 -25.53
CA ALA A 559 -22.50 -19.37 -24.56
C ALA A 559 -21.54 -19.85 -23.46
N LYS A 560 -20.23 -19.92 -23.75
CA LYS A 560 -19.21 -20.44 -22.84
C LYS A 560 -18.21 -19.35 -22.46
N ALA A 561 -17.90 -19.26 -21.16
CA ALA A 561 -16.92 -18.31 -20.64
C ALA A 561 -15.47 -18.66 -21.02
N ALA A 562 -15.15 -19.95 -21.21
CA ALA A 562 -13.78 -20.39 -21.49
C ALA A 562 -13.24 -19.90 -22.84
N ASP A 563 -14.13 -19.57 -23.78
CA ASP A 563 -13.79 -19.11 -25.13
C ASP A 563 -13.82 -17.57 -25.23
N ALA A 564 -14.07 -16.87 -24.12
CA ALA A 564 -14.25 -15.43 -24.09
C ALA A 564 -12.93 -14.68 -24.30
N LEU A 565 -12.99 -13.63 -25.12
CA LEU A 565 -11.92 -12.63 -25.21
C LEU A 565 -11.91 -11.74 -23.96
N PHE A 566 -13.10 -11.38 -23.47
CA PHE A 566 -13.32 -10.63 -22.24
C PHE A 566 -14.76 -10.84 -21.73
N HIS A 567 -15.03 -10.34 -20.52
CA HIS A 567 -16.35 -10.29 -19.90
C HIS A 567 -16.81 -8.84 -19.74
N ALA A 568 -18.08 -8.59 -20.05
CA ALA A 568 -18.71 -7.28 -20.00
C ALA A 568 -20.00 -7.34 -19.17
N ALA A 569 -20.44 -6.20 -18.62
CA ALA A 569 -21.68 -6.14 -17.86
C ALA A 569 -22.88 -6.37 -18.79
N ALA A 570 -23.82 -7.22 -18.37
CA ALA A 570 -25.09 -7.41 -19.08
C ALA A 570 -26.02 -6.22 -18.82
N ASP A 571 -26.23 -5.93 -17.53
CA ASP A 571 -27.10 -4.87 -17.02
C ASP A 571 -26.36 -4.09 -15.91
N PRO A 572 -25.89 -2.86 -16.20
CA PRO A 572 -25.23 -2.02 -15.21
C PRO A 572 -26.08 -1.67 -14.00
N ALA A 573 -27.40 -1.51 -14.18
CA ALA A 573 -28.31 -1.11 -13.10
C ALA A 573 -28.46 -2.25 -12.08
N ALA A 574 -28.51 -3.50 -12.56
CA ALA A 574 -28.49 -4.68 -11.70
C ALA A 574 -27.18 -4.84 -10.91
N LEU A 575 -26.07 -4.29 -11.43
CA LEU A 575 -24.76 -4.30 -10.77
C LEU A 575 -24.55 -3.09 -9.83
N GLY A 576 -25.46 -2.11 -9.83
CA GLY A 576 -25.27 -0.83 -9.14
C GLY A 576 -24.11 0.01 -9.72
N MET A 577 -23.77 -0.21 -11.00
CA MET A 577 -22.65 0.42 -11.70
C MET A 577 -23.15 1.32 -12.85
N ASP A 578 -23.96 2.32 -12.53
CA ASP A 578 -24.65 3.17 -13.52
C ASP A 578 -23.72 4.00 -14.42
N TYR A 579 -22.41 4.00 -14.15
CA TYR A 579 -21.40 4.70 -14.95
C TYR A 579 -20.84 3.86 -16.11
N LEU A 580 -21.18 2.57 -16.22
CA LEU A 580 -20.79 1.75 -17.36
C LEU A 580 -21.54 2.20 -18.62
N LEU A 581 -20.84 2.21 -19.76
CA LEU A 581 -21.41 2.73 -21.00
C LEU A 581 -21.81 1.60 -21.97
N PRO A 582 -22.92 1.74 -22.70
CA PRO A 582 -23.36 0.75 -23.67
C PRO A 582 -22.39 0.68 -24.85
N LEU A 583 -21.97 -0.52 -25.23
CA LEU A 583 -21.11 -0.76 -26.38
C LEU A 583 -21.97 -1.05 -27.62
N HIS A 584 -21.99 -0.13 -28.58
CA HIS A 584 -22.75 -0.30 -29.82
C HIS A 584 -21.87 -0.70 -30.99
N GLU A 585 -22.44 -1.50 -31.88
CA GLU A 585 -21.86 -1.77 -33.19
C GLU A 585 -22.17 -0.61 -34.14
N TRP A 586 -21.18 -0.18 -34.90
CA TRP A 586 -21.34 0.75 -36.01
C TRP A 586 -20.91 0.07 -37.30
N THR A 587 -21.82 -0.02 -38.27
CA THR A 587 -21.54 -0.57 -39.60
C THR A 587 -21.39 0.54 -40.63
N ARG A 588 -20.31 0.52 -41.42
CA ARG A 588 -20.07 1.49 -42.48
C ARG A 588 -20.99 1.22 -43.68
N ALA A 589 -21.60 2.27 -44.23
CA ALA A 589 -22.38 2.14 -45.45
C ALA A 589 -21.45 1.74 -46.60
N ASN A 590 -21.81 0.66 -47.32
CA ASN A 590 -21.17 0.15 -48.55
C ASN A 590 -19.81 -0.56 -48.38
N GLN A 591 -19.31 -0.73 -47.16
CA GLN A 591 -18.13 -1.52 -46.85
C GLN A 591 -18.51 -2.35 -45.64
N ALA A 592 -18.39 -3.68 -45.69
CA ALA A 592 -18.77 -4.60 -44.60
C ALA A 592 -17.87 -4.46 -43.34
N GLN A 593 -17.43 -3.24 -43.05
CA GLN A 593 -16.60 -2.85 -41.93
C GLN A 593 -17.47 -2.48 -40.73
N THR A 594 -17.18 -3.12 -39.61
CA THR A 594 -17.80 -2.86 -38.31
C THR A 594 -16.78 -2.33 -37.33
N ILE A 595 -17.20 -1.39 -36.48
CA ILE A 595 -16.45 -1.00 -35.29
C ILE A 595 -17.35 -1.03 -34.05
N TYR A 596 -16.75 -0.99 -32.87
CA TYR A 596 -17.49 -0.92 -31.61
C TYR A 596 -17.09 0.33 -30.83
N SER A 597 -18.09 1.05 -30.33
CA SER A 597 -17.88 2.29 -29.58
C SER A 597 -19.00 2.50 -28.55
N HIS A 598 -18.62 3.08 -27.42
CA HIS A 598 -19.57 3.59 -26.44
C HIS A 598 -19.90 5.08 -26.65
N ASP A 599 -19.31 5.72 -27.67
CA ASP A 599 -19.62 7.11 -28.02
C ASP A 599 -20.92 7.17 -28.83
N ASP A 600 -21.75 8.19 -28.56
CA ASP A 600 -23.02 8.39 -29.28
C ASP A 600 -22.85 8.95 -30.70
N SER A 601 -21.66 9.49 -31.00
CA SER A 601 -21.34 10.03 -32.33
C SER A 601 -20.76 8.96 -33.25
N PRO A 602 -21.11 8.97 -34.56
CA PRO A 602 -20.48 8.08 -35.51
C PRO A 602 -18.98 8.38 -35.61
N PRO A 603 -18.17 7.38 -36.00
CA PRO A 603 -16.76 7.60 -36.31
C PRO A 603 -16.56 8.69 -37.36
N SER A 604 -15.45 9.43 -37.25
CA SER A 604 -15.06 10.41 -38.25
C SER A 604 -14.86 9.73 -39.61
N ASN A 605 -15.25 10.41 -40.70
CA ASN A 605 -15.11 9.98 -42.09
C ASN A 605 -15.94 8.74 -42.49
N GLY A 606 -17.18 8.97 -42.91
CA GLY A 606 -18.04 7.95 -43.52
C GLY A 606 -19.49 8.07 -43.09
N LYS A 607 -20.38 7.35 -43.79
CA LYS A 607 -21.76 7.15 -43.34
C LYS A 607 -21.79 5.87 -42.52
N TRP A 608 -22.12 5.97 -41.24
CA TRP A 608 -22.17 4.84 -40.31
C TRP A 608 -23.59 4.64 -39.79
N LYS A 609 -23.99 3.38 -39.58
CA LYS A 609 -25.25 3.00 -38.96
C LYS A 609 -24.99 2.33 -37.61
N ARG A 610 -25.53 2.89 -36.53
CA ARG A 610 -25.49 2.32 -35.17
C ARG A 610 -26.49 1.17 -35.04
N SER A 611 -26.14 0.13 -34.29
CA SER A 611 -27.07 -0.93 -33.89
C SER A 611 -28.18 -0.38 -33.00
N GLY A 612 -29.40 -0.93 -33.12
CA GLY A 612 -30.54 -0.52 -32.28
C GLY A 612 -30.36 -0.90 -30.81
N GLU A 613 -29.75 -2.05 -30.56
CA GLU A 613 -29.41 -2.54 -29.23
C GLU A 613 -27.90 -2.47 -28.99
N ALA A 614 -27.51 -2.31 -27.72
CA ALA A 614 -26.11 -2.43 -27.29
C ALA A 614 -25.73 -3.91 -27.21
N LEU A 615 -24.49 -4.24 -27.57
CA LEU A 615 -23.97 -5.61 -27.41
C LEU A 615 -23.84 -6.00 -25.93
N CYS A 616 -23.36 -5.05 -25.12
CA CYS A 616 -23.12 -5.18 -23.69
C CYS A 616 -22.80 -3.79 -23.11
N HIS A 617 -22.44 -3.73 -21.82
CA HIS A 617 -21.92 -2.52 -21.19
C HIS A 617 -20.48 -2.72 -20.72
N VAL A 618 -19.64 -1.72 -20.95
CA VAL A 618 -18.20 -1.80 -20.71
C VAL A 618 -17.72 -0.71 -19.76
N TRP A 619 -16.56 -0.94 -19.16
CA TRP A 619 -15.86 0.08 -18.38
C TRP A 619 -15.30 1.11 -19.37
N PRO A 620 -15.77 2.37 -19.32
CA PRO A 620 -15.38 3.35 -20.32
C PRO A 620 -13.90 3.76 -20.19
N LEU A 621 -13.39 4.50 -21.17
CA LEU A 621 -12.13 5.21 -20.97
C LEU A 621 -12.32 6.22 -19.82
N PRO A 622 -11.33 6.43 -18.91
CA PRO A 622 -11.48 7.39 -17.81
C PRO A 622 -11.94 8.78 -18.26
N ARG A 623 -11.49 9.25 -19.43
CA ARG A 623 -11.87 10.51 -20.08
C ARG A 623 -13.36 10.63 -20.47
N SER A 624 -14.09 9.52 -20.46
CA SER A 624 -15.49 9.41 -20.83
C SER A 624 -16.41 9.25 -19.61
N ILE A 625 -15.84 9.19 -18.41
CA ILE A 625 -16.59 9.24 -17.15
C ILE A 625 -16.92 10.71 -16.89
N SER A 626 -18.21 11.03 -16.83
CA SER A 626 -18.68 12.34 -16.39
C SER A 626 -18.26 12.57 -14.94
N PRO A 627 -17.72 13.76 -14.59
CA PRO A 627 -17.30 14.06 -13.21
C PRO A 627 -18.44 14.04 -12.21
#